data_AF-A0A5D6Y9T6-F1
#
_entry.id   AF-A0A5D6Y9T6-F1
#
_cell.length_a   1.000
_cell.length_b   1.000
_cell.length_c   1.000
_cell.angle_alpha   90.00
_cell.angle_beta   90.00
_cell.angle_gamma   90.00
#
_symmetry.space_group_name_H-M   'P 1'
#
loop_
_entity.id
_entity.type
_entity.pdbx_description
1 polymer ?
#
loop_
_entity_poly.entity_id
_entity_poly.type
_entity_poly.pdbx_seq_one_letter_code
_entity_poly.pdbx_strand_id
1 'polypeptide(L)'
;MLRRRFWTEKLAVVVDALQLFALLWQLSQPWPWPARWLRATRWTNAFALDAFSFRATGAAMGATARPFSLWGEMRGYALYALLWALLPVGGVALLALATAYWRRAGRPDFLVAAAQLEHALLAAFQVLYVPIGLAVLRLVNCDASGAVSVDPVAMGACWSGCHAAAVVIVTVALGGSFLVGFPLLLRARIRRYLPHPSADTDTDAAAHERFVRSKELEFALGTSETYLELHVPLHASLVRHAAEMPVERCALKLVVLLVFSLLRSPFPSRANQGLQATLVVAALAAFALRRSARTHFRLRSTARLARLVDWGLVANGMLALLSANGVRSALTVASTMASCLVAVNASVAFAVVLLLLRSAREWTRRDGGAGADGFADAETCCWWWPVPDEEAEATRATTTGDARKQSVELLSTLSSTPNPLLLRQWVDAIMHAKAVCLNALLTTPSMRSGEELDAALERLAVCHAEALHAKHLLADQLSEMVASVNEMRVDALTSNPYHKASFPADSQKGSNKFDAGVW
;
A
#
# COMPACT_ATOMS: atom_id res chain seq x y z
N MET A 1 -3.65 11.36 11.65
CA MET A 1 -3.38 10.55 10.44
C MET A 1 -1.95 9.99 10.38
N LEU A 2 -0.90 10.80 10.54
CA LEU A 2 0.51 10.39 10.40
C LEU A 2 0.96 9.34 11.44
N ARG A 3 0.49 9.44 12.69
CA ARG A 3 0.68 8.41 13.74
C ARG A 3 0.15 7.05 13.28
N ARG A 4 -1.02 7.01 12.65
CA ARG A 4 -1.59 5.77 12.08
C ARG A 4 -0.70 5.24 10.95
N ARG A 5 -0.26 6.09 10.01
CA ARG A 5 0.63 5.68 8.90
C ARG A 5 1.96 5.09 9.34
N PHE A 6 2.61 5.72 10.33
CA PHE A 6 3.89 5.26 10.87
C PHE A 6 3.83 3.81 11.37
N TRP A 7 2.73 3.45 12.03
CA TRP A 7 2.52 2.11 12.56
C TRP A 7 1.97 1.15 11.51
N THR A 8 1.06 1.58 10.64
CA THR A 8 0.50 0.73 9.58
C THR A 8 1.57 0.25 8.61
N GLU A 9 2.56 1.10 8.29
CA GLU A 9 3.68 0.73 7.43
C GLU A 9 4.53 -0.42 8.03
N LYS A 10 4.86 -0.32 9.33
CA LYS A 10 5.62 -1.37 10.04
C LYS A 10 4.79 -2.64 10.20
N LEU A 11 3.51 -2.48 10.53
CA LEU A 11 2.57 -3.58 10.64
C LEU A 11 2.48 -4.33 9.31
N ALA A 12 2.38 -3.62 8.18
CA ALA A 12 2.35 -4.24 6.85
C ALA A 12 3.62 -5.05 6.57
N VAL A 13 4.81 -4.53 6.93
CA VAL A 13 6.08 -5.29 6.81
C VAL A 13 6.06 -6.57 7.64
N VAL A 14 5.58 -6.49 8.89
CA VAL A 14 5.52 -7.65 9.79
C VAL A 14 4.49 -8.67 9.31
N VAL A 15 3.30 -8.24 8.90
CA VAL A 15 2.25 -9.10 8.35
C VAL A 15 2.73 -9.81 7.08
N ASP A 16 3.34 -9.09 6.15
CA ASP A 16 3.88 -9.68 4.92
C ASP A 16 4.92 -10.76 5.21
N ALA A 17 5.79 -10.51 6.19
CA ALA A 17 6.79 -11.48 6.58
C ALA A 17 6.20 -12.70 7.29
N LEU A 18 5.22 -12.52 8.15
CA LEU A 18 4.52 -13.62 8.80
C LEU A 18 3.74 -14.47 7.78
N GLN A 19 3.22 -13.85 6.71
CA GLN A 19 2.63 -14.58 5.58
C GLN A 19 3.65 -15.43 4.83
N LEU A 20 4.82 -14.87 4.50
CA LEU A 20 5.90 -15.64 3.86
C LEU A 20 6.45 -16.72 4.80
N PHE A 21 6.54 -16.44 6.10
CA PHE A 21 6.94 -17.42 7.10
C PHE A 21 5.90 -18.55 7.22
N ALA A 22 4.60 -18.25 7.17
CA ALA A 22 3.55 -19.26 7.14
C ALA A 22 3.66 -20.14 5.89
N LEU A 23 3.99 -19.58 4.72
CA LEU A 23 4.29 -20.37 3.52
C LEU A 23 5.49 -21.28 3.71
N LEU A 24 6.60 -20.76 4.26
CA LEU A 24 7.76 -21.58 4.63
C LEU A 24 7.40 -22.69 5.61
N TRP A 25 6.54 -22.40 6.60
CA TRP A 25 6.05 -23.38 7.56
C TRP A 25 5.25 -24.50 6.88
N GLN A 26 4.39 -24.17 5.92
CA GLN A 26 3.64 -25.17 5.16
C GLN A 26 4.55 -26.00 4.26
N LEU A 27 5.52 -25.37 3.62
CA LEU A 27 6.55 -26.04 2.83
C LEU A 27 7.48 -26.91 3.68
N SER A 28 7.65 -26.60 4.96
CA SER A 28 8.49 -27.39 5.87
C SER A 28 7.81 -28.65 6.42
N GLN A 29 6.53 -28.88 6.11
CA GLN A 29 5.86 -30.14 6.41
C GLN A 29 6.53 -31.32 5.68
N PRO A 30 6.75 -31.25 4.35
CA PRO A 30 7.52 -32.26 3.62
C PRO A 30 9.04 -32.15 3.81
N TRP A 31 9.59 -30.96 4.08
CA TRP A 31 11.02 -30.75 4.37
C TRP A 31 11.22 -30.74 5.88
N PRO A 32 11.27 -31.90 6.55
CA PRO A 32 10.76 -31.99 7.91
C PRO A 32 11.54 -31.08 8.85
N TRP A 33 10.98 -29.90 9.12
CA TRP A 33 11.37 -29.14 10.28
C TRP A 33 10.99 -29.94 11.52
N PRO A 34 11.71 -29.75 12.64
CA PRO A 34 11.43 -30.52 13.84
C PRO A 34 9.98 -30.31 14.30
N ALA A 35 9.27 -31.40 14.62
CA ALA A 35 7.86 -31.36 15.04
C ALA A 35 7.58 -30.41 16.23
N ARG A 36 8.57 -30.22 17.12
CA ARG A 36 8.49 -29.24 18.21
C ARG A 36 8.43 -27.80 17.69
N TRP A 37 9.27 -27.48 16.71
CA TRP A 37 9.30 -26.18 16.06
C TRP A 37 8.00 -25.90 15.28
N LEU A 38 7.54 -26.88 14.49
CA LEU A 38 6.29 -26.78 13.73
C LEU A 38 5.10 -26.50 14.65
N ARG A 39 5.01 -27.17 15.80
CA ARG A 39 3.97 -26.91 16.81
C ARG A 39 4.07 -25.51 17.38
N ALA A 40 5.26 -25.09 17.80
CA ALA A 40 5.47 -23.78 18.42
C ALA A 40 5.19 -22.61 17.47
N THR A 41 5.32 -22.82 16.15
CA THR A 41 5.17 -21.77 15.14
C THR A 41 3.89 -21.88 14.31
N ARG A 42 3.00 -22.84 14.62
CA ARG A 42 1.74 -23.05 13.90
C ARG A 42 0.86 -21.79 13.84
N TRP A 43 0.92 -20.95 14.88
CA TRP A 43 0.15 -19.70 14.98
C TRP A 43 0.41 -18.73 13.82
N THR A 44 1.57 -18.81 13.17
CA THR A 44 1.90 -17.96 12.02
C THR A 44 0.94 -18.15 10.84
N ASN A 45 0.32 -19.33 10.72
CA ASN A 45 -0.73 -19.59 9.72
C ASN A 45 -1.98 -18.70 9.90
N ALA A 46 -2.18 -18.07 11.06
CA ALA A 46 -3.24 -17.09 11.24
C ALA A 46 -3.06 -15.87 10.33
N PHE A 47 -1.82 -15.48 10.02
CA PHE A 47 -1.52 -14.37 9.11
C PHE A 47 -1.76 -14.72 7.64
N ALA A 48 -1.69 -16.01 7.31
CA ALA A 48 -2.10 -16.56 6.02
C ALA A 48 -3.61 -16.90 5.96
N LEU A 49 -4.37 -16.62 7.03
CA LEU A 49 -5.79 -16.95 7.21
C LEU A 49 -6.13 -18.40 6.83
N ASP A 50 -5.16 -19.29 7.01
CA ASP A 50 -5.27 -20.67 6.58
C ASP A 50 -5.88 -21.54 7.68
N ALA A 51 -7.19 -21.42 7.85
CA ALA A 51 -7.96 -22.20 8.83
C ALA A 51 -7.75 -23.71 8.67
N PHE A 52 -7.48 -24.17 7.44
CA PHE A 52 -7.18 -25.56 7.14
C PHE A 52 -5.94 -26.06 7.90
N SER A 53 -4.84 -25.30 7.92
CA SER A 53 -3.61 -25.67 8.66
C SER A 53 -3.80 -25.83 10.17
N PHE A 54 -4.90 -25.34 10.75
CA PHE A 54 -5.24 -25.51 12.16
C PHE A 54 -6.02 -26.79 12.47
N ARG A 55 -6.50 -27.51 11.46
CA ARG A 55 -7.20 -28.79 11.63
C ARG A 55 -6.21 -29.92 11.96
N ALA A 56 -6.69 -30.97 12.62
CA ALA A 56 -5.89 -32.17 12.90
C ALA A 56 -5.39 -32.85 11.61
N THR A 57 -6.21 -32.79 10.55
CA THR A 57 -5.88 -33.31 9.22
C THR A 57 -5.22 -32.26 8.31
N GLY A 58 -4.92 -31.05 8.80
CA GLY A 58 -4.46 -29.95 7.95
C GLY A 58 -2.96 -29.82 7.78
N ALA A 59 -2.19 -30.47 8.65
CA ALA A 59 -0.73 -30.45 8.61
C ALA A 59 -0.17 -31.69 9.29
N ALA A 60 0.86 -32.29 8.72
CA ALA A 60 1.45 -33.51 9.25
C ALA A 60 2.31 -33.30 10.50
N MET A 61 2.68 -32.05 10.81
CA MET A 61 3.53 -31.69 11.95
C MET A 61 4.86 -32.45 11.97
N GLY A 62 5.40 -32.75 10.79
CA GLY A 62 6.64 -33.52 10.60
C GLY A 62 6.48 -35.04 10.75
N ALA A 63 5.25 -35.56 10.84
CA ALA A 63 5.00 -37.00 10.81
C ALA A 63 5.32 -37.58 9.42
N THR A 64 6.00 -38.72 9.39
CA THR A 64 6.41 -39.40 8.15
C THR A 64 5.67 -40.73 7.89
N ALA A 65 4.70 -41.09 8.74
CA ALA A 65 3.96 -42.35 8.69
C ALA A 65 2.46 -42.12 8.37
N ARG A 66 1.88 -43.04 7.59
CA ARG A 66 0.43 -43.10 7.23
C ARG A 66 -0.44 -43.17 8.50
N PRO A 67 -1.60 -42.47 8.56
CA PRO A 67 -2.64 -42.55 7.52
C PRO A 67 -3.03 -41.25 6.77
N PHE A 68 -2.37 -40.12 6.97
CA PHE A 68 -2.80 -38.82 6.40
C PHE A 68 -1.76 -38.18 5.46
N SER A 69 -2.25 -37.37 4.52
CA SER A 69 -1.41 -36.54 3.63
C SER A 69 -0.46 -35.62 4.41
N LEU A 70 0.78 -35.50 3.93
CA LEU A 70 1.75 -34.51 4.43
C LEU A 70 1.27 -33.06 4.28
N TRP A 71 0.36 -32.84 3.33
CA TRP A 71 -0.20 -31.55 2.96
C TRP A 71 -1.59 -31.32 3.51
N GLY A 72 -2.11 -32.33 4.22
CA GLY A 72 -3.42 -32.36 4.84
C GLY A 72 -4.57 -32.75 3.89
N GLU A 73 -5.73 -33.04 4.49
CA GLU A 73 -6.94 -33.50 3.82
C GLU A 73 -8.19 -32.76 4.35
N MET A 74 -9.06 -32.34 3.43
CA MET A 74 -10.35 -31.73 3.77
C MET A 74 -11.41 -32.06 2.71
N ARG A 75 -12.51 -32.67 3.16
CA ARG A 75 -13.70 -32.87 2.33
C ARG A 75 -14.32 -31.51 1.98
N GLY A 76 -14.76 -31.35 0.72
CA GLY A 76 -15.39 -30.12 0.25
C GLY A 76 -14.40 -28.96 0.03
N TYR A 77 -13.12 -29.25 -0.17
CA TYR A 77 -12.10 -28.22 -0.39
C TYR A 77 -12.38 -27.32 -1.60
N ALA A 78 -13.02 -27.84 -2.64
CA ALA A 78 -13.47 -27.06 -3.80
C ALA A 78 -14.38 -25.89 -3.42
N LEU A 79 -15.33 -26.08 -2.48
CA LEU A 79 -16.21 -25.02 -2.02
C LEU A 79 -15.43 -23.98 -1.21
N TYR A 80 -14.52 -24.42 -0.34
CA TYR A 80 -13.64 -23.53 0.41
C TYR A 80 -12.80 -22.64 -0.53
N ALA A 81 -12.17 -23.24 -1.53
CA ALA A 81 -11.40 -22.52 -2.53
C ALA A 81 -12.26 -21.59 -3.40
N LEU A 82 -13.49 -21.99 -3.76
CA LEU A 82 -14.44 -21.15 -4.49
C LEU A 82 -14.82 -19.91 -3.68
N LEU A 83 -15.12 -20.05 -2.38
CA LEU A 83 -15.43 -18.89 -1.52
C LEU A 83 -14.27 -17.89 -1.48
N TRP A 84 -13.03 -18.39 -1.37
CA TRP A 84 -11.84 -17.53 -1.44
C TRP A 84 -11.65 -16.88 -2.82
N ALA A 85 -11.91 -17.61 -3.90
CA ALA A 85 -11.81 -17.10 -5.27
C ALA A 85 -12.87 -16.05 -5.61
N LEU A 86 -14.03 -16.10 -4.95
CA LEU A 86 -15.11 -15.12 -5.11
C LEU A 86 -14.88 -13.82 -4.33
N LEU A 87 -14.01 -13.80 -3.32
CA LEU A 87 -13.77 -12.60 -2.50
C LEU A 87 -13.31 -11.38 -3.32
N PRO A 88 -12.33 -11.47 -4.24
CA PRO A 88 -11.95 -10.34 -5.09
C PRO A 88 -13.09 -9.83 -5.95
N VAL A 89 -13.85 -10.73 -6.56
CA VAL A 89 -15.00 -10.41 -7.41
C VAL A 89 -16.09 -9.72 -6.58
N GLY A 90 -16.38 -10.25 -5.39
CA GLY A 90 -17.32 -9.66 -4.45
C GLY A 90 -16.90 -8.28 -3.96
N GLY A 91 -15.61 -8.06 -3.70
CA GLY A 91 -15.08 -6.74 -3.32
C GLY A 91 -15.23 -5.69 -4.42
N VAL A 92 -14.94 -6.06 -5.69
CA VAL A 92 -15.16 -5.18 -6.84
C VAL A 92 -16.64 -4.91 -7.08
N ALA A 93 -17.50 -5.93 -6.97
CA ALA A 93 -18.94 -5.78 -7.08
C ALA A 93 -19.50 -4.86 -5.98
N LEU A 94 -19.02 -5.00 -4.74
CA LEU A 94 -19.40 -4.12 -3.62
C LEU A 94 -19.03 -2.66 -3.92
N LEU A 95 -17.81 -2.40 -4.40
CA LEU A 95 -17.38 -1.04 -4.79
C LEU A 95 -18.27 -0.46 -5.89
N ALA A 96 -18.58 -1.24 -6.92
CA ALA A 96 -19.44 -0.83 -8.02
C ALA A 96 -20.88 -0.53 -7.55
N LEU A 97 -21.45 -1.40 -6.71
CA LEU A 97 -22.79 -1.24 -6.15
C LEU A 97 -22.87 -0.03 -5.21
N ALA A 98 -21.89 0.14 -4.32
CA ALA A 98 -21.82 1.28 -3.41
C ALA A 98 -21.72 2.60 -4.19
N THR A 99 -20.86 2.65 -5.21
CA THR A 99 -20.70 3.84 -6.07
C THR A 99 -22.00 4.15 -6.83
N ALA A 100 -22.65 3.13 -7.39
CA ALA A 100 -23.92 3.30 -8.09
C ALA A 100 -25.03 3.77 -7.15
N TYR A 101 -25.08 3.24 -5.92
CA TYR A 101 -26.03 3.64 -4.89
C TYR A 101 -25.81 5.10 -4.47
N TRP A 102 -24.58 5.50 -4.13
CA TRP A 102 -24.29 6.87 -3.71
C TRP A 102 -24.55 7.89 -4.82
N ARG A 103 -24.27 7.52 -6.08
CA ARG A 103 -24.60 8.34 -7.25
C ARG A 103 -26.11 8.54 -7.39
N ARG A 104 -26.91 7.46 -7.28
CA ARG A 104 -28.38 7.55 -7.33
C ARG A 104 -28.97 8.33 -6.15
N ALA A 105 -28.35 8.23 -4.98
CA ALA A 105 -28.75 8.97 -3.78
C ALA A 105 -28.34 10.46 -3.82
N GLY A 106 -27.60 10.91 -4.84
CA GLY A 106 -27.16 12.30 -4.96
C GLY A 106 -26.19 12.74 -3.87
N ARG A 107 -25.43 11.81 -3.28
CA ARG A 107 -24.44 12.15 -2.25
C ARG A 107 -23.33 13.03 -2.84
N PRO A 108 -23.08 14.24 -2.32
CA PRO A 108 -22.07 15.14 -2.88
C PRO A 108 -20.63 14.62 -2.69
N ASP A 109 -20.40 13.77 -1.70
CA ASP A 109 -19.11 13.21 -1.31
C ASP A 109 -18.82 11.83 -1.94
N PHE A 110 -19.66 11.36 -2.87
CA PHE A 110 -19.59 9.97 -3.34
C PHE A 110 -18.25 9.59 -3.99
N LEU A 111 -17.57 10.54 -4.66
CA LEU A 111 -16.27 10.31 -5.28
C LEU A 111 -15.18 10.05 -4.24
N VAL A 112 -15.18 10.84 -3.16
CA VAL A 112 -14.24 10.69 -2.04
C VAL A 112 -14.51 9.38 -1.32
N ALA A 113 -15.78 9.08 -1.03
CA ALA A 113 -16.18 7.81 -0.41
C ALA A 113 -15.78 6.60 -1.27
N ALA A 114 -15.95 6.69 -2.60
CA ALA A 114 -15.53 5.65 -3.54
C ALA A 114 -14.01 5.47 -3.56
N ALA A 115 -13.25 6.55 -3.59
CA ALA A 115 -11.79 6.49 -3.53
C ALA A 115 -11.31 5.88 -2.20
N GLN A 116 -11.91 6.26 -1.07
CA GLN A 116 -11.60 5.68 0.24
C GLN A 116 -11.88 4.17 0.29
N LEU A 117 -13.04 3.74 -0.24
CA LEU A 117 -13.40 2.33 -0.32
C LEU A 117 -12.47 1.55 -1.27
N GLU A 118 -12.13 2.12 -2.42
CA GLU A 118 -11.16 1.52 -3.36
C GLU A 118 -9.80 1.32 -2.67
N HIS A 119 -9.29 2.33 -1.95
CA HIS A 119 -8.04 2.21 -1.20
C HIS A 119 -8.09 1.16 -0.10
N ALA A 120 -9.19 1.10 0.65
CA ALA A 120 -9.40 0.07 1.66
C ALA A 120 -9.40 -1.34 1.03
N LEU A 121 -10.06 -1.52 -0.11
CA LEU A 121 -10.09 -2.77 -0.86
C LEU A 121 -8.70 -3.15 -1.42
N LEU A 122 -7.96 -2.19 -1.99
CA LEU A 122 -6.60 -2.43 -2.48
C LEU A 122 -5.65 -2.84 -1.34
N ALA A 123 -5.77 -2.23 -0.16
CA ALA A 123 -5.00 -2.62 1.02
C ALA A 123 -5.42 -4.01 1.52
N ALA A 124 -6.72 -4.29 1.59
CA ALA A 124 -7.25 -5.59 1.97
C ALA A 124 -6.78 -6.70 1.02
N PHE A 125 -6.82 -6.47 -0.29
CA PHE A 125 -6.36 -7.44 -1.29
C PHE A 125 -4.86 -7.73 -1.22
N GLN A 126 -4.01 -6.77 -0.83
CA GLN A 126 -2.59 -7.04 -0.57
C GLN A 126 -2.40 -8.01 0.61
N VAL A 127 -3.20 -7.87 1.67
CA VAL A 127 -3.21 -8.79 2.81
C VAL A 127 -3.82 -10.13 2.44
N LEU A 128 -4.92 -10.15 1.69
CA LEU A 128 -5.62 -11.36 1.28
C LEU A 128 -4.93 -12.13 0.14
N TYR A 129 -3.85 -11.57 -0.44
CA TYR A 129 -3.16 -12.16 -1.58
C TYR A 129 -2.66 -13.60 -1.32
N VAL A 130 -1.98 -13.82 -0.19
CA VAL A 130 -1.50 -15.16 0.21
C VAL A 130 -2.65 -16.10 0.58
N PRO A 131 -3.61 -15.72 1.44
CA PRO A 131 -4.77 -16.56 1.74
C PRO A 131 -5.52 -17.06 0.50
N ILE A 132 -5.84 -16.16 -0.43
CA ILE A 132 -6.53 -16.49 -1.69
C ILE A 132 -5.66 -17.41 -2.53
N GLY A 133 -4.39 -17.05 -2.72
CA GLY A 133 -3.44 -17.83 -3.51
C GLY A 133 -3.24 -19.25 -2.98
N LEU A 134 -3.10 -19.41 -1.66
CA LEU A 134 -3.03 -20.71 -1.01
C LEU A 134 -4.31 -21.52 -1.24
N ALA A 135 -5.47 -20.90 -1.04
CA ALA A 135 -6.76 -21.57 -1.16
C ALA A 135 -6.96 -22.14 -2.58
N VAL A 136 -6.75 -21.31 -3.60
CA VAL A 136 -7.00 -21.69 -5.00
C VAL A 136 -5.90 -22.58 -5.57
N LEU A 137 -4.62 -22.29 -5.35
CA LEU A 137 -3.55 -23.07 -5.98
C LEU A 137 -3.37 -24.47 -5.38
N ARG A 138 -3.86 -24.71 -4.16
CA ARG A 138 -3.95 -26.06 -3.58
C ARG A 138 -4.87 -26.98 -4.39
N LEU A 139 -5.87 -26.45 -5.09
CA LEU A 139 -6.74 -27.24 -5.96
C LEU A 139 -6.02 -27.88 -7.13
N VAL A 140 -4.80 -27.46 -7.46
CA VAL A 140 -4.01 -28.11 -8.53
C VAL A 140 -3.63 -29.56 -8.16
N ASN A 141 -3.74 -29.93 -6.88
CA ASN A 141 -3.41 -31.26 -6.36
C ASN A 141 -4.69 -32.05 -6.00
N CYS A 142 -4.58 -33.38 -5.91
CA CYS A 142 -5.70 -34.32 -5.67
C CYS A 142 -5.37 -35.44 -4.69
N ASP A 143 -6.37 -35.92 -3.93
CA ASP A 143 -6.13 -37.06 -3.05
C ASP A 143 -5.99 -38.42 -3.73
N ALA A 144 -5.56 -39.38 -2.91
CA ALA A 144 -5.42 -40.79 -3.26
C ALA A 144 -6.71 -41.44 -3.79
N SER A 145 -7.88 -40.87 -3.53
CA SER A 145 -9.17 -41.38 -4.02
C SER A 145 -9.60 -40.79 -5.37
N GLY A 146 -8.80 -39.89 -5.94
CA GLY A 146 -9.15 -39.19 -7.18
C GLY A 146 -10.25 -38.13 -6.99
N ALA A 147 -10.50 -37.72 -5.74
CA ALA A 147 -11.41 -36.63 -5.42
C ALA A 147 -10.65 -35.30 -5.31
N VAL A 148 -11.37 -34.19 -5.50
CA VAL A 148 -10.81 -32.84 -5.36
C VAL A 148 -10.43 -32.62 -3.89
N SER A 149 -9.13 -32.70 -3.60
CA SER A 149 -8.59 -32.69 -2.24
C SER A 149 -7.12 -32.25 -2.26
N VAL A 150 -6.61 -31.80 -1.12
CA VAL A 150 -5.36 -31.03 -0.99
C VAL A 150 -4.09 -31.89 -1.11
N ASP A 151 -4.22 -33.20 -1.00
CA ASP A 151 -3.12 -34.16 -1.10
C ASP A 151 -2.59 -34.22 -2.54
N PRO A 152 -1.29 -34.48 -2.82
CA PRO A 152 -0.78 -34.66 -4.18
C PRO A 152 -0.60 -36.15 -4.50
N VAL A 153 -1.66 -36.86 -4.86
CA VAL A 153 -1.53 -38.14 -5.56
C VAL A 153 -1.50 -37.86 -7.06
N ALA A 154 -0.27 -37.72 -7.55
CA ALA A 154 0.16 -37.59 -8.93
C ALA A 154 -0.59 -36.55 -9.78
N MET A 155 0.13 -35.50 -10.20
CA MET A 155 -0.27 -34.46 -11.17
C MET A 155 -0.80 -34.99 -12.54
N GLY A 156 -0.90 -36.30 -12.73
CA GLY A 156 -1.40 -36.97 -13.94
C GLY A 156 -2.48 -38.03 -13.73
N ALA A 157 -2.87 -38.39 -12.48
CA ALA A 157 -3.81 -39.50 -12.24
C ALA A 157 -5.26 -39.06 -12.00
N CYS A 158 -5.49 -37.81 -11.57
CA CYS A 158 -6.80 -37.35 -11.11
C CYS A 158 -7.38 -36.21 -11.97
N TRP A 159 -7.48 -36.40 -13.28
CA TRP A 159 -8.16 -35.44 -14.18
C TRP A 159 -9.62 -35.82 -14.43
N SER A 160 -10.35 -36.15 -13.36
CA SER A 160 -11.81 -36.29 -13.50
C SER A 160 -12.40 -34.96 -14.01
N GLY A 161 -13.46 -35.02 -14.82
CA GLY A 161 -14.06 -33.80 -15.39
C GLY A 161 -14.43 -32.77 -14.32
N CYS A 162 -14.84 -33.22 -13.13
CA CYS A 162 -15.12 -32.35 -11.99
C CYS A 162 -13.86 -31.64 -11.44
N HIS A 163 -12.74 -32.36 -11.33
CA HIS A 163 -11.49 -31.75 -10.89
C HIS A 163 -10.93 -30.78 -11.93
N ALA A 164 -10.95 -31.16 -13.21
CA ALA A 164 -10.54 -30.29 -14.32
C ALA A 164 -11.37 -29.00 -14.33
N ALA A 165 -12.70 -29.11 -14.19
CA ALA A 165 -13.59 -27.95 -14.09
C ALA A 165 -13.27 -27.08 -12.87
N ALA A 166 -13.01 -27.67 -11.69
CA ALA A 166 -12.65 -26.93 -10.49
C ALA A 166 -11.33 -26.15 -10.67
N VAL A 167 -10.31 -26.76 -11.26
CA VAL A 167 -9.02 -26.08 -11.54
C VAL A 167 -9.23 -24.96 -12.55
N VAL A 168 -9.89 -25.22 -13.69
CA VAL A 168 -10.09 -24.21 -14.73
C VAL A 168 -10.93 -23.04 -14.24
N ILE A 169 -12.06 -23.31 -13.57
CA ILE A 169 -12.98 -22.25 -13.14
C ILE A 169 -12.43 -21.53 -11.90
N VAL A 170 -12.09 -22.27 -10.84
CA VAL A 170 -11.72 -21.67 -9.55
C VAL A 170 -10.28 -21.18 -9.56
N THR A 171 -9.34 -21.99 -10.06
CA THR A 171 -7.91 -21.65 -9.98
C THR A 171 -7.47 -20.76 -11.12
N VAL A 172 -7.82 -21.08 -12.37
CA VAL A 172 -7.36 -20.32 -13.55
C VAL A 172 -8.21 -19.08 -13.78
N ALA A 173 -9.53 -19.23 -13.93
CA ALA A 173 -10.40 -18.11 -14.29
C ALA A 173 -10.58 -17.12 -13.13
N LEU A 174 -11.00 -17.59 -11.95
CA LEU A 174 -11.25 -16.71 -10.80
C LEU A 174 -9.95 -16.38 -10.03
N GLY A 175 -9.22 -17.40 -9.57
CA GLY A 175 -7.99 -17.23 -8.80
C GLY A 175 -6.88 -16.58 -9.63
N GLY A 176 -6.63 -17.06 -10.85
CA GLY A 176 -5.56 -16.60 -11.72
C GLY A 176 -5.76 -15.16 -12.19
N SER A 177 -7.00 -14.76 -12.50
CA SER A 177 -7.32 -13.37 -12.82
C SER A 177 -7.01 -12.43 -11.65
N PHE A 178 -7.25 -12.83 -10.40
CA PHE A 178 -6.82 -12.06 -9.24
C PHE A 178 -5.31 -12.09 -9.03
N LEU A 179 -4.70 -13.29 -8.98
CA LEU A 179 -3.28 -13.46 -8.67
C LEU A 179 -2.37 -12.74 -9.67
N VAL A 180 -2.72 -12.73 -10.96
CA VAL A 180 -1.96 -12.03 -12.00
C VAL A 180 -2.51 -10.62 -12.23
N GLY A 181 -3.83 -10.46 -12.29
CA GLY A 181 -4.46 -9.18 -12.61
C GLY A 181 -4.29 -8.12 -11.50
N PHE A 182 -4.30 -8.51 -10.23
CA PHE A 182 -4.13 -7.58 -9.11
C PHE A 182 -2.77 -6.87 -9.10
N PRO A 183 -1.61 -7.56 -9.18
CA PRO A 183 -0.32 -6.85 -9.27
C PRO A 183 -0.19 -6.01 -10.54
N LEU A 184 -0.79 -6.42 -11.66
CA LEU A 184 -0.84 -5.61 -12.88
C LEU A 184 -1.67 -4.34 -12.70
N LEU A 185 -2.82 -4.45 -12.02
CA LEU A 185 -3.66 -3.31 -11.66
C LEU A 185 -2.91 -2.34 -10.74
N LEU A 186 -2.28 -2.84 -9.68
CA LEU A 186 -1.45 -2.03 -8.78
C LEU A 186 -0.35 -1.29 -9.56
N ARG A 187 0.35 -1.99 -10.46
CA ARG A 187 1.39 -1.39 -11.29
C ARG A 187 0.84 -0.30 -12.19
N ALA A 188 -0.29 -0.55 -12.85
CA ALA A 188 -0.94 0.43 -13.72
C ALA A 188 -1.37 1.68 -12.94
N ARG A 189 -1.96 1.51 -11.75
CA ARG A 189 -2.34 2.62 -10.87
C ARG A 189 -1.13 3.41 -10.39
N ILE A 190 -0.09 2.74 -9.90
CA ILE A 190 1.13 3.41 -9.44
C ILE A 190 1.77 4.18 -10.59
N ARG A 191 2.00 3.56 -11.75
CA ARG A 191 2.68 4.19 -12.89
C ARG A 191 1.91 5.36 -13.49
N ARG A 192 0.58 5.29 -13.52
CA ARG A 192 -0.26 6.35 -14.10
C ARG A 192 -0.12 7.68 -13.36
N TYR A 193 0.13 7.63 -12.06
CA TYR A 193 0.16 8.80 -11.19
C TYR A 193 1.54 9.05 -10.55
N LEU A 194 2.56 8.30 -10.99
CA LEU A 194 3.92 8.50 -10.54
C LEU A 194 4.53 9.67 -11.34
N PRO A 195 4.90 10.79 -10.70
CA PRO A 195 5.56 11.88 -11.39
C PRO A 195 6.92 11.41 -11.91
N HIS A 196 7.28 11.87 -13.11
CA HIS A 196 8.59 11.68 -13.74
C HIS A 196 8.98 10.19 -13.85
N PRO A 197 8.60 9.48 -14.94
CA PRO A 197 8.75 8.03 -15.04
C PRO A 197 10.20 7.52 -15.07
N SER A 198 11.19 8.38 -15.37
CA SER A 198 12.61 8.07 -15.24
C SER A 198 13.02 7.99 -13.76
N ALA A 199 13.82 6.98 -13.41
CA ALA A 199 14.30 6.75 -12.04
C ALA A 199 15.80 7.03 -11.87
N ASP A 200 16.46 7.51 -12.94
CA ASP A 200 17.92 7.49 -13.05
C ASP A 200 18.59 8.83 -12.71
N THR A 201 17.82 9.90 -12.49
CA THR A 201 18.38 11.20 -12.10
C THR A 201 18.02 11.55 -10.65
N ASP A 202 18.99 12.08 -9.89
CA ASP A 202 18.78 12.57 -8.52
C ASP A 202 17.69 13.66 -8.47
N THR A 203 17.54 14.40 -9.57
CA THR A 203 16.47 15.38 -9.79
C THR A 203 15.08 14.74 -9.76
N ASP A 204 14.89 13.56 -10.38
CA ASP A 204 13.61 12.85 -10.38
C ASP A 204 13.24 12.34 -8.98
N ALA A 205 14.24 11.88 -8.21
CA ALA A 205 14.03 11.44 -6.83
C ALA A 205 13.61 12.59 -5.91
N ALA A 206 14.23 13.76 -6.05
CA ALA A 206 13.87 14.96 -5.30
C ALA A 206 12.48 15.48 -5.68
N ALA A 207 12.16 15.49 -6.98
CA ALA A 207 10.85 15.90 -7.48
C ALA A 207 9.73 14.98 -6.97
N HIS A 208 9.96 13.66 -6.96
CA HIS A 208 9.02 12.70 -6.38
C HIS A 208 8.79 12.93 -4.88
N GLU A 209 9.86 13.13 -4.10
CA GLU A 209 9.74 13.38 -2.67
C GLU A 209 8.98 14.69 -2.39
N ARG A 210 9.26 15.75 -3.16
CA ARG A 210 8.52 17.02 -3.07
C ARG A 210 7.05 16.84 -3.39
N PHE A 211 6.73 16.13 -4.47
CA PHE A 211 5.35 15.83 -4.87
C PHE A 211 4.59 15.07 -3.78
N VAL A 212 5.15 13.95 -3.28
CA VAL A 212 4.49 13.15 -2.24
C VAL A 212 4.26 13.98 -0.98
N ARG A 213 5.26 14.75 -0.52
CA ARG A 213 5.12 15.63 0.65
C ARG A 213 4.06 16.70 0.45
N SER A 214 4.01 17.31 -0.74
CA SER A 214 3.00 18.30 -1.08
C SER A 214 1.60 17.69 -0.99
N LYS A 215 1.36 16.56 -1.64
CA LYS A 215 0.04 15.88 -1.57
C LYS A 215 -0.31 15.38 -0.17
N GLU A 216 0.67 14.94 0.63
CA GLU A 216 0.45 14.61 2.04
C GLU A 216 0.01 15.81 2.87
N LEU A 217 0.61 16.99 2.62
CA LEU A 217 0.27 18.24 3.27
C LEU A 217 -1.11 18.75 2.85
N GLU A 218 -1.42 18.75 1.56
CA GLU A 218 -2.74 19.13 1.02
C GLU A 218 -3.86 18.32 1.68
N PHE A 219 -3.67 17.00 1.78
CA PHE A 219 -4.62 16.11 2.41
C PHE A 219 -4.73 16.34 3.92
N ALA A 220 -3.59 16.53 4.61
CA ALA A 220 -3.58 16.80 6.04
C ALA A 220 -4.28 18.11 6.41
N LEU A 221 -4.14 19.15 5.58
CA LEU A 221 -4.80 20.44 5.75
C LEU A 221 -6.27 20.44 5.30
N GLY A 222 -6.74 19.34 4.70
CA GLY A 222 -8.08 19.25 4.12
C GLY A 222 -8.29 20.21 2.95
N THR A 223 -7.21 20.69 2.31
CA THR A 223 -7.33 21.57 1.15
C THR A 223 -7.61 20.78 -0.11
N SER A 224 -7.21 19.50 -0.20
CA SER A 224 -7.44 18.67 -1.38
C SER A 224 -7.54 17.17 -1.09
N GLU A 225 -8.40 16.48 -1.84
CA GLU A 225 -8.58 15.02 -1.81
C GLU A 225 -7.75 14.29 -2.88
N THR A 226 -6.98 15.05 -3.68
CA THR A 226 -6.07 14.56 -4.74
C THR A 226 -5.13 13.46 -4.27
N TYR A 227 -4.76 13.45 -2.99
CA TYR A 227 -3.97 12.37 -2.39
C TYR A 227 -4.62 10.99 -2.56
N LEU A 228 -5.94 10.89 -2.39
CA LEU A 228 -6.70 9.66 -2.59
C LEU A 228 -6.92 9.40 -4.08
N GLU A 229 -7.28 10.42 -4.85
CA GLU A 229 -7.58 10.28 -6.29
C GLU A 229 -6.38 9.80 -7.11
N LEU A 230 -5.17 10.29 -6.79
CA LEU A 230 -3.92 9.93 -7.46
C LEU A 230 -3.29 8.64 -6.91
N HIS A 231 -4.01 7.92 -6.05
CA HIS A 231 -3.54 6.72 -5.36
C HIS A 231 -2.17 6.84 -4.68
N VAL A 232 -1.85 8.03 -4.17
CA VAL A 232 -0.63 8.28 -3.38
C VAL A 232 -0.48 7.34 -2.19
N PRO A 233 -1.54 6.90 -1.45
CA PRO A 233 -1.35 5.98 -0.33
C PRO A 233 -0.70 4.64 -0.69
N LEU A 234 -0.77 4.20 -1.96
CA LEU A 234 -0.12 2.96 -2.40
C LEU A 234 1.41 3.04 -2.40
N HIS A 235 1.97 4.24 -2.56
CA HIS A 235 3.41 4.43 -2.74
C HIS A 235 4.01 5.53 -1.85
N ALA A 236 3.22 6.21 -1.02
CA ALA A 236 3.68 7.31 -0.17
C ALA A 236 4.78 6.93 0.83
N SER A 237 4.84 5.67 1.25
CA SER A 237 5.87 5.14 2.15
C SER A 237 7.24 4.92 1.49
N LEU A 238 7.26 4.89 0.16
CA LEU A 238 8.37 4.38 -0.64
C LEU A 238 9.14 5.52 -1.28
N VAL A 239 10.42 5.29 -1.51
CA VAL A 239 11.22 6.21 -2.34
C VAL A 239 10.95 5.94 -3.82
N ARG A 240 11.31 6.89 -4.68
CA ARG A 240 10.96 6.87 -6.12
C ARG A 240 11.28 5.55 -6.84
N HIS A 241 12.50 5.02 -6.67
CA HIS A 241 12.91 3.78 -7.33
C HIS A 241 12.22 2.53 -6.78
N ALA A 242 11.63 2.63 -5.59
CA ALA A 242 10.94 1.55 -4.90
C ALA A 242 9.41 1.72 -4.92
N ALA A 243 8.86 2.68 -5.66
CA ALA A 243 7.41 2.94 -5.70
C ALA A 243 6.59 1.70 -6.13
N GLU A 244 7.16 0.81 -6.96
CA GLU A 244 6.53 -0.43 -7.41
C GLU A 244 6.65 -1.60 -6.41
N MET A 245 7.24 -1.41 -5.23
CA MET A 245 7.50 -2.49 -4.28
C MET A 245 6.25 -3.29 -3.82
N PRO A 246 5.03 -2.72 -3.70
CA PRO A 246 3.82 -3.51 -3.44
C PRO A 246 3.56 -4.57 -4.52
N VAL A 247 3.87 -4.26 -5.78
CA VAL A 247 3.77 -5.19 -6.91
C VAL A 247 4.81 -6.29 -6.79
N GLU A 248 6.04 -5.92 -6.46
CA GLU A 248 7.16 -6.86 -6.31
C GLU A 248 6.94 -7.84 -5.15
N ARG A 249 6.30 -7.39 -4.06
CA ARG A 249 5.88 -8.28 -2.96
C ARG A 249 4.84 -9.29 -3.41
N CYS A 250 3.84 -8.86 -4.16
CA CYS A 250 2.85 -9.79 -4.74
C CYS A 250 3.53 -10.78 -5.68
N ALA A 251 4.48 -10.34 -6.51
CA ALA A 251 5.26 -11.20 -7.38
C ALA A 251 6.09 -12.24 -6.60
N LEU A 252 6.79 -11.83 -5.53
CA LEU A 252 7.51 -12.76 -4.66
C LEU A 252 6.57 -13.80 -4.04
N LYS A 253 5.44 -13.34 -3.47
CA LYS A 253 4.41 -14.22 -2.89
C LYS A 253 3.90 -15.21 -3.93
N LEU A 254 3.61 -14.74 -5.15
CA LEU A 254 3.16 -15.58 -6.26
C LEU A 254 4.20 -16.62 -6.65
N VAL A 255 5.48 -16.24 -6.78
CA VAL A 255 6.57 -17.19 -7.09
C VAL A 255 6.65 -18.27 -6.02
N VAL A 256 6.63 -17.91 -4.73
CA VAL A 256 6.66 -18.88 -3.63
C VAL A 256 5.42 -19.77 -3.64
N LEU A 257 4.23 -19.22 -3.92
CA LEU A 257 2.98 -19.98 -4.03
C LEU A 257 2.98 -20.95 -5.22
N LEU A 258 3.53 -20.55 -6.38
CA LEU A 258 3.66 -21.41 -7.55
C LEU A 258 4.64 -22.55 -7.26
N VAL A 259 5.79 -22.26 -6.65
CA VAL A 259 6.74 -23.28 -6.19
C VAL A 259 6.09 -24.23 -5.16
N PHE A 260 5.29 -23.70 -4.25
CA PHE A 260 4.53 -24.48 -3.28
C PHE A 260 3.50 -25.42 -3.92
N SER A 261 2.90 -25.03 -5.04
CA SER A 261 1.77 -25.74 -5.64
C SER A 261 2.21 -26.71 -6.74
N LEU A 262 3.19 -26.31 -7.56
CA LEU A 262 3.65 -27.06 -8.75
C LEU A 262 4.77 -28.06 -8.44
N LEU A 263 5.62 -27.79 -7.45
CA LEU A 263 6.75 -28.66 -7.12
C LEU A 263 6.48 -29.58 -5.91
N ARG A 264 5.21 -29.87 -5.63
CA ARG A 264 4.88 -30.86 -4.61
C ARG A 264 5.34 -32.25 -5.05
N SER A 265 5.98 -32.96 -4.13
CA SER A 265 6.31 -34.37 -4.35
C SER A 265 5.16 -35.25 -3.84
N PRO A 266 4.70 -36.23 -4.61
CA PRO A 266 3.73 -37.22 -4.13
C PRO A 266 4.40 -38.11 -3.08
N PHE A 267 3.72 -38.40 -1.98
CA PHE A 267 4.26 -39.35 -1.00
C PHE A 267 4.33 -40.77 -1.63
N PRO A 268 5.42 -41.55 -1.44
CA PRO A 268 6.58 -41.31 -0.59
C PRO A 268 7.76 -40.60 -1.27
N SER A 269 7.61 -40.20 -2.54
CA SER A 269 8.67 -39.53 -3.29
C SER A 269 9.06 -38.19 -2.64
N ARG A 270 10.37 -37.93 -2.63
CA ARG A 270 10.96 -36.66 -2.19
C ARG A 270 11.68 -35.93 -3.33
N ALA A 271 11.46 -36.37 -4.57
CA ALA A 271 12.25 -35.95 -5.73
C ALA A 271 12.34 -34.42 -5.90
N ASN A 272 11.23 -33.70 -5.67
CA ASN A 272 11.19 -32.25 -5.90
C ASN A 272 11.51 -31.43 -4.64
N GLN A 273 11.71 -32.05 -3.47
CA GLN A 273 11.88 -31.32 -2.21
C GLN A 273 13.11 -30.40 -2.21
N GLY A 274 14.26 -30.92 -2.65
CA GLY A 274 15.50 -30.15 -2.76
C GLY A 274 15.38 -28.97 -3.73
N LEU A 275 14.80 -29.20 -4.91
CA LEU A 275 14.54 -28.15 -5.89
C LEU A 275 13.57 -27.08 -5.36
N GLN A 276 12.47 -27.51 -4.75
CA GLN A 276 11.46 -26.63 -4.17
C GLN A 276 12.08 -25.70 -3.10
N ALA A 277 12.86 -26.26 -2.18
CA ALA A 277 13.55 -25.47 -1.16
C ALA A 277 14.60 -24.53 -1.77
N THR A 278 15.33 -24.98 -2.79
CA THR A 278 16.35 -24.18 -3.48
C THR A 278 15.74 -22.95 -4.13
N LEU A 279 14.63 -23.13 -4.87
CA LEU A 279 13.95 -22.02 -5.54
C LEU A 279 13.33 -21.03 -4.55
N VAL A 280 12.71 -21.50 -3.46
CA VAL A 280 12.15 -20.62 -2.43
C VAL A 280 13.27 -19.80 -1.77
N VAL A 281 14.35 -20.44 -1.35
CA VAL A 281 15.48 -19.74 -0.73
C VAL A 281 16.13 -18.76 -1.70
N ALA A 282 16.33 -19.15 -2.95
CA ALA A 282 16.88 -18.26 -3.98
C ALA A 282 15.99 -17.03 -4.20
N ALA A 283 14.66 -17.20 -4.28
CA ALA A 283 13.72 -16.10 -4.41
C ALA A 283 13.75 -15.16 -3.20
N LEU A 284 13.75 -15.71 -1.97
CA LEU A 284 13.85 -14.93 -0.74
C LEU A 284 15.19 -14.18 -0.64
N ALA A 285 16.30 -14.85 -0.96
CA ALA A 285 17.64 -14.27 -0.91
C ALA A 285 17.82 -13.18 -1.97
N ALA A 286 17.38 -13.40 -3.21
CA ALA A 286 17.41 -12.40 -4.26
C ALA A 286 16.60 -11.15 -3.87
N PHE A 287 15.42 -11.34 -3.28
CA PHE A 287 14.60 -10.23 -2.78
C PHE A 287 15.27 -9.50 -1.61
N ALA A 288 15.83 -10.23 -0.64
CA ALA A 288 16.54 -9.68 0.51
C ALA A 288 17.79 -8.88 0.11
N LEU A 289 18.59 -9.41 -0.82
CA LEU A 289 19.78 -8.76 -1.36
C LEU A 289 19.41 -7.45 -2.07
N ARG A 290 18.42 -7.51 -2.96
CA ARG A 290 17.91 -6.32 -3.67
C ARG A 290 17.40 -5.26 -2.68
N ARG A 291 16.65 -5.66 -1.65
CA ARG A 291 16.14 -4.75 -0.61
C ARG A 291 17.23 -4.23 0.34
N SER A 292 18.36 -4.92 0.42
CA SER A 292 19.51 -4.50 1.21
C SER A 292 20.43 -3.55 0.46
N ALA A 293 20.53 -3.69 -0.88
CA ALA A 293 21.39 -2.88 -1.72
C ALA A 293 20.93 -1.41 -1.82
N ARG A 294 19.61 -1.16 -1.76
CA ARG A 294 19.04 0.20 -1.82
C ARG A 294 17.96 0.37 -0.76
N THR A 295 17.82 1.57 -0.21
CA THR A 295 16.76 1.88 0.77
C THR A 295 15.42 2.03 0.07
N HIS A 296 14.46 1.17 0.38
CA HIS A 296 13.16 1.16 -0.30
C HIS A 296 12.09 2.05 0.36
N PHE A 297 12.24 2.30 1.66
CA PHE A 297 11.31 3.13 2.43
C PHE A 297 11.90 4.50 2.69
N ARG A 298 11.04 5.52 2.69
CA ARG A 298 11.37 6.87 3.18
C ARG A 298 11.75 6.78 4.66
N LEU A 299 11.04 5.95 5.43
CA LEU A 299 11.37 5.74 6.84
C LEU A 299 12.55 4.78 7.06
N ARG A 300 13.64 5.32 7.62
CA ARG A 300 14.84 4.54 7.97
C ARG A 300 14.54 3.38 8.92
N SER A 301 13.69 3.56 9.93
CA SER A 301 13.36 2.49 10.89
C SER A 301 12.59 1.34 10.24
N THR A 302 11.65 1.64 9.34
CA THR A 302 10.96 0.63 8.54
C THR A 302 11.90 -0.05 7.55
N ALA A 303 12.80 0.67 6.88
CA ALA A 303 13.81 0.07 6.02
C ALA A 303 14.73 -0.91 6.77
N ARG A 304 15.08 -0.61 8.03
CA ARG A 304 15.84 -1.53 8.90
C ARG A 304 15.00 -2.74 9.30
N LEU A 305 13.77 -2.52 9.74
CA LEU A 305 12.82 -3.59 10.10
C LEU A 305 12.63 -4.56 8.93
N ALA A 306 12.39 -4.02 7.73
CA ALA A 306 12.25 -4.77 6.50
C ALA A 306 13.50 -5.63 6.23
N ARG A 307 14.70 -5.05 6.24
CA ARG A 307 15.94 -5.82 6.03
C ARG A 307 16.13 -6.93 7.07
N LEU A 308 15.93 -6.62 8.35
CA LEU A 308 16.05 -7.60 9.44
C LEU A 308 15.13 -8.80 9.23
N VAL A 309 13.88 -8.54 8.87
CA VAL A 309 12.87 -9.58 8.71
C VAL A 309 13.09 -10.41 7.45
N ASP A 310 13.53 -9.81 6.33
CA ASP A 310 13.92 -10.57 5.13
C ASP A 310 15.06 -11.54 5.40
N TRP A 311 16.12 -11.07 6.05
CA TRP A 311 17.26 -11.93 6.38
C TRP A 311 16.88 -13.00 7.41
N GLY A 312 15.92 -12.71 8.29
CA GLY A 312 15.29 -13.72 9.15
C GLY A 312 14.57 -14.81 8.34
N LEU A 313 13.81 -14.45 7.30
CA LEU A 313 13.17 -15.41 6.40
C LEU A 313 14.20 -16.23 5.61
N VAL A 314 15.26 -15.59 5.09
CA VAL A 314 16.35 -16.29 4.40
C VAL A 314 17.04 -17.27 5.33
N ALA A 315 17.35 -16.90 6.57
CA ALA A 315 17.99 -17.79 7.54
C ALA A 315 17.13 -19.02 7.86
N ASN A 316 15.82 -18.84 8.04
CA ASN A 316 14.88 -19.96 8.18
C ASN A 316 14.85 -20.85 6.92
N GLY A 317 14.80 -20.22 5.75
CA GLY A 317 14.85 -20.90 4.46
C GLY A 317 16.13 -21.74 4.29
N MET A 318 17.30 -21.22 4.67
CA MET A 318 18.57 -21.96 4.61
C MET A 318 18.55 -23.22 5.47
N LEU A 319 17.98 -23.16 6.68
CA LEU A 319 17.82 -24.34 7.54
C LEU A 319 16.85 -25.36 6.92
N ALA A 320 15.78 -24.88 6.29
CA ALA A 320 14.87 -25.74 5.51
C ALA A 320 15.58 -26.40 4.32
N LEU A 321 16.42 -25.65 3.59
CA LEU A 321 17.18 -26.13 2.44
C LEU A 321 18.13 -27.28 2.78
N LEU A 322 18.84 -27.17 3.91
CA LEU A 322 19.72 -28.25 4.38
C LEU A 322 18.94 -29.55 4.63
N SER A 323 17.73 -29.43 5.20
CA SER A 323 16.88 -30.58 5.50
C SER A 323 16.23 -31.16 4.25
N ALA A 324 15.76 -30.31 3.34
CA ALA A 324 15.13 -30.70 2.09
C ALA A 324 16.09 -31.45 1.14
N ASN A 325 17.39 -31.10 1.17
CA ASN A 325 18.43 -31.79 0.40
C ASN A 325 19.00 -33.04 1.09
N GLY A 326 18.48 -33.41 2.27
CA GLY A 326 18.94 -34.60 2.99
C GLY A 326 20.38 -34.52 3.47
N VAL A 327 20.91 -33.31 3.69
CA VAL A 327 22.27 -33.12 4.20
C VAL A 327 22.37 -33.73 5.60
N ARG A 328 23.27 -34.70 5.79
CA ARG A 328 23.52 -35.34 7.09
C ARG A 328 24.59 -34.54 7.82
N SER A 329 24.19 -33.73 8.80
CA SER A 329 25.08 -32.90 9.60
C SER A 329 24.57 -32.80 11.03
N ALA A 330 25.45 -32.45 11.98
CA ALA A 330 25.05 -32.14 13.35
C ALA A 330 23.95 -31.05 13.41
N LEU A 331 23.94 -30.14 12.44
CA LEU A 331 22.94 -29.07 12.31
C LEU A 331 21.55 -29.56 11.86
N THR A 332 21.46 -30.71 11.17
CA THR A 332 20.20 -31.26 10.68
C THR A 332 19.58 -32.31 11.62
N VAL A 333 20.27 -32.62 12.72
CA VAL A 333 19.68 -33.38 13.84
C VAL A 333 18.51 -32.57 14.41
N ALA A 334 17.34 -33.19 14.55
CA ALA A 334 16.11 -32.48 14.88
C ALA A 334 16.18 -31.61 16.16
N SER A 335 16.91 -32.07 17.20
CA SER A 335 17.12 -31.30 18.44
C SER A 335 18.00 -30.07 18.21
N THR A 336 19.12 -30.23 17.52
CA THR A 336 20.04 -29.15 17.16
C THR A 336 19.35 -28.15 16.23
N MET A 337 18.70 -28.63 15.18
CA MET A 337 17.97 -27.81 14.23
C MET A 337 16.87 -26.99 14.90
N ALA A 338 16.11 -27.58 15.81
CA ALA A 338 15.08 -26.87 16.58
C ALA A 338 15.70 -25.77 17.43
N SER A 339 16.84 -26.05 18.07
CA SER A 339 17.57 -25.08 18.88
C SER A 339 18.11 -23.92 18.03
N CYS A 340 18.65 -24.20 16.84
CA CYS A 340 19.08 -23.19 15.87
C CYS A 340 17.90 -22.32 15.40
N LEU A 341 16.76 -22.94 15.05
CA LEU A 341 15.56 -22.22 14.64
C LEU A 341 15.04 -21.31 15.77
N VAL A 342 14.99 -21.81 17.01
CA VAL A 342 14.62 -21.00 18.17
C VAL A 342 15.60 -19.84 18.35
N ALA A 343 16.91 -20.09 18.33
CA ALA A 343 17.92 -19.06 18.52
C ALA A 343 17.85 -17.97 17.45
N VAL A 344 17.73 -18.34 16.17
CA VAL A 344 17.61 -17.40 15.05
C VAL A 344 16.35 -16.54 15.19
N ASN A 345 15.18 -17.17 15.39
CA ASN A 345 13.92 -16.44 15.44
C ASN A 345 13.76 -15.62 16.73
N ALA A 346 14.29 -16.09 17.87
CA ALA A 346 14.33 -15.31 19.10
C ALA A 346 15.23 -14.08 18.94
N SER A 347 16.39 -14.22 18.28
CA SER A 347 17.29 -13.10 18.00
C SER A 347 16.64 -12.06 17.07
N VAL A 348 15.98 -12.52 16.00
CA VAL A 348 15.22 -11.65 15.09
C VAL A 348 14.08 -10.96 15.82
N ALA A 349 13.28 -11.69 16.61
CA ALA A 349 12.17 -11.13 17.37
C ALA A 349 12.65 -10.09 18.39
N PHE A 350 13.73 -10.37 19.12
CA PHE A 350 14.35 -9.42 20.04
C PHE A 350 14.81 -8.16 19.32
N ALA A 351 15.51 -8.29 18.19
CA ALA A 351 15.94 -7.15 17.39
C ALA A 351 14.75 -6.34 16.82
N VAL A 352 13.67 -7.01 16.40
CA VAL A 352 12.42 -6.35 15.97
C VAL A 352 11.83 -5.55 17.13
N VAL A 353 11.67 -6.16 18.31
CA VAL A 353 11.13 -5.47 19.50
C VAL A 353 11.99 -4.27 19.88
N LEU A 354 13.31 -4.41 19.91
CA LEU A 354 14.22 -3.29 20.17
C LEU A 354 14.08 -2.16 19.14
N LEU A 355 13.98 -2.49 17.85
CA LEU A 355 13.77 -1.50 16.79
C LEU A 355 12.42 -0.80 16.95
N LEU A 356 11.36 -1.53 17.29
CA LEU A 356 10.03 -0.96 17.51
C LEU A 356 9.98 -0.09 18.76
N LEU A 357 10.60 -0.51 19.87
CA LEU A 357 10.71 0.27 21.11
C LEU A 357 11.55 1.53 20.90
N ARG A 358 12.66 1.44 20.18
CA ARG A 358 13.47 2.60 19.81
C ARG A 358 12.66 3.55 18.93
N SER A 359 11.93 3.03 17.94
CA SER A 359 11.04 3.80 17.08
C SER A 359 9.93 4.49 17.88
N ALA A 360 9.34 3.79 18.86
CA ALA A 360 8.33 4.34 19.77
C ALA A 360 8.93 5.44 20.66
N ARG A 361 10.11 5.22 21.24
CA ARG A 361 10.81 6.22 22.07
C ARG A 361 11.16 7.47 21.30
N GLU A 362 11.75 7.31 20.10
CA GLU A 362 12.05 8.41 19.18
C GLU A 362 10.78 9.18 18.81
N TRP A 363 9.65 8.48 18.65
CA TRP A 363 8.34 9.10 18.45
C TRP A 363 7.87 9.88 19.69
N THR A 364 7.78 9.26 20.87
CA THR A 364 7.34 9.94 22.11
C THR A 364 8.23 11.11 22.53
N ARG A 365 9.56 11.03 22.31
CA ARG A 365 10.47 12.15 22.61
C ARG A 365 10.19 13.36 21.72
N ARG A 366 9.74 13.13 20.48
CA ARG A 366 9.35 14.20 19.56
C ARG A 366 7.99 14.79 19.95
N ASP A 367 7.05 13.96 20.38
CA ASP A 367 5.74 14.43 20.85
C ASP A 367 5.85 15.22 22.18
N GLY A 368 6.72 14.79 23.10
CA GLY A 368 6.90 15.44 24.41
C GLY A 368 8.00 16.52 24.48
N GLY A 369 8.80 16.68 23.42
CA GLY A 369 9.98 17.54 23.36
C GLY A 369 9.77 18.86 22.62
N ALA A 370 8.52 19.32 22.49
CA ALA A 370 8.12 20.63 21.94
C ALA A 370 8.60 21.82 22.82
N GLY A 371 9.82 21.75 23.37
CA GLY A 371 10.55 22.85 24.01
C GLY A 371 11.68 23.33 23.10
N ALA A 372 11.38 24.37 22.33
CA ALA A 372 12.21 25.36 21.62
C ALA A 372 13.60 25.03 21.00
N ASP A 373 14.53 24.31 21.62
CA ASP A 373 15.97 24.60 21.34
C ASP A 373 16.80 23.48 20.69
N GLY A 374 16.18 22.43 20.14
CA GLY A 374 16.91 21.22 19.70
C GLY A 374 16.92 20.88 18.20
N PHE A 375 16.68 21.83 17.28
CA PHE A 375 16.15 21.51 15.94
C PHE A 375 17.11 21.49 14.72
N ALA A 376 18.42 21.65 14.88
CA ALA A 376 19.28 21.95 13.73
C ALA A 376 19.78 20.76 12.88
N ASP A 377 19.85 19.51 13.40
CA ASP A 377 20.65 18.45 12.74
C ASP A 377 19.86 17.26 12.16
N ALA A 378 18.56 17.40 11.90
CA ALA A 378 17.75 16.29 11.36
C ALA A 378 17.42 16.43 9.87
N GLU A 379 18.46 16.51 9.02
CA GLU A 379 18.30 16.19 7.61
C GLU A 379 17.84 14.73 7.46
N THR A 380 16.76 14.54 6.70
CA THR A 380 16.21 13.30 6.10
C THR A 380 14.88 12.77 6.67
N CYS A 381 13.85 13.02 5.86
CA CYS A 381 12.44 12.61 5.94
C CYS A 381 11.59 13.36 6.97
N CYS A 382 10.73 14.22 6.45
CA CYS A 382 9.63 14.89 7.14
C CYS A 382 8.85 13.93 8.04
N TRP A 383 9.00 14.10 9.36
CA TRP A 383 8.11 13.56 10.38
C TRP A 383 7.65 14.72 11.26
N TRP A 384 6.47 15.29 10.99
CA TRP A 384 5.84 16.28 11.86
C TRP A 384 4.33 16.06 11.95
N TRP A 385 3.85 15.63 13.13
CA TRP A 385 2.67 16.15 13.82
C TRP A 385 2.49 15.48 15.19
N PRO A 386 2.43 16.23 16.31
CA PRO A 386 1.84 15.74 17.55
C PRO A 386 0.31 15.88 17.47
N VAL A 387 -0.43 14.78 17.59
CA VAL A 387 -1.90 14.82 17.79
C VAL A 387 -2.13 15.09 19.27
N PRO A 388 -2.89 16.14 19.68
CA PRO A 388 -3.43 16.19 21.04
C PRO A 388 -4.41 15.03 21.19
N ASP A 389 -4.25 14.20 22.22
CA ASP A 389 -5.04 13.00 22.44
C ASP A 389 -6.57 13.30 22.43
N GLU A 390 -7.30 12.47 21.67
CA GLU A 390 -8.76 12.35 21.61
C GLU A 390 -9.32 11.82 22.96
N GLU A 391 -9.16 12.56 24.05
CA GLU A 391 -9.84 12.24 25.32
C GLU A 391 -11.02 13.18 25.61
N ALA A 392 -11.59 13.81 24.58
CA ALA A 392 -12.78 14.64 24.70
C ALA A 392 -13.77 14.46 23.55
N GLU A 393 -14.02 13.21 23.13
CA GLU A 393 -15.20 12.89 22.32
C GLU A 393 -16.32 12.37 23.22
N ALA A 394 -17.06 13.28 23.86
CA ALA A 394 -18.35 12.96 24.48
C ALA A 394 -19.38 14.11 24.48
N THR A 395 -19.05 15.31 24.01
CA THR A 395 -20.06 16.40 23.98
C THR A 395 -19.89 17.36 22.81
N ARG A 396 -20.94 17.39 21.97
CA ARG A 396 -21.32 18.41 20.97
C ARG A 396 -20.77 18.25 19.56
N ALA A 397 -21.57 17.51 18.77
CA ALA A 397 -21.98 17.97 17.45
C ALA A 397 -22.39 19.46 17.50
N THR A 398 -22.01 20.21 16.46
CA THR A 398 -22.17 21.67 16.21
C THR A 398 -20.98 22.57 16.54
N THR A 399 -19.85 22.42 15.84
CA THR A 399 -19.00 23.52 15.34
C THR A 399 -17.81 22.97 14.54
N THR A 400 -17.93 22.90 13.20
CA THR A 400 -16.82 22.53 12.30
C THR A 400 -15.68 23.58 12.26
N GLY A 401 -15.83 24.72 12.93
CA GLY A 401 -14.86 25.82 12.94
C GLY A 401 -13.74 25.71 13.99
N ASP A 402 -13.98 25.05 15.13
CA ASP A 402 -13.05 25.10 16.27
C ASP A 402 -11.93 24.05 16.23
N ALA A 403 -12.22 22.85 15.71
CA ALA A 403 -11.18 21.82 15.49
C ALA A 403 -10.11 22.32 14.48
N ARG A 404 -10.52 23.19 13.55
CA ARG A 404 -9.66 23.77 12.50
C ARG A 404 -8.77 24.90 13.03
N LYS A 405 -9.28 25.73 13.95
CA LYS A 405 -8.48 26.76 14.63
C LYS A 405 -7.34 26.14 15.46
N GLN A 406 -7.63 25.09 16.23
CA GLN A 406 -6.62 24.38 17.01
C GLN A 406 -5.54 23.73 16.14
N SER A 407 -5.92 23.19 14.98
CA SER A 407 -4.97 22.59 14.02
C SER A 407 -3.96 23.62 13.51
N VAL A 408 -4.41 24.85 13.23
CA VAL A 408 -3.57 25.92 12.69
C VAL A 408 -2.73 26.63 13.76
N GLU A 409 -3.24 26.73 14.98
CA GLU A 409 -2.51 27.32 16.11
C GLU A 409 -1.41 26.37 16.62
N LEU A 410 -1.60 25.04 16.56
CA LEU A 410 -0.52 24.07 16.83
C LEU A 410 0.57 24.03 15.73
N LEU A 411 0.23 24.38 14.47
CA LEU A 411 1.18 24.45 13.35
C LEU A 411 2.20 25.59 13.52
N SER A 412 1.95 26.53 14.43
CA SER A 412 2.74 27.75 14.62
C SER A 412 4.08 27.62 15.29
N THR A 413 4.17 26.69 16.22
CA THR A 413 5.09 26.78 17.35
C THR A 413 6.34 25.93 17.13
N LEU A 414 6.42 25.18 16.03
CA LEU A 414 7.26 23.97 15.96
C LEU A 414 8.24 23.88 14.78
N SER A 415 8.49 24.94 14.01
CA SER A 415 9.49 24.86 12.93
C SER A 415 9.98 26.24 12.47
N SER A 416 11.14 26.27 11.83
CA SER A 416 11.66 27.36 10.98
C SER A 416 10.78 27.62 9.74
N THR A 417 9.47 27.40 9.89
CA THR A 417 8.40 27.49 8.91
C THR A 417 7.90 28.93 8.82
N PRO A 418 7.23 29.29 7.71
CA PRO A 418 6.43 30.50 7.67
C PRO A 418 5.55 30.60 8.92
N ASN A 419 5.42 31.82 9.43
CA ASN A 419 4.57 32.18 10.56
C ASN A 419 3.21 31.43 10.43
N PRO A 420 2.70 30.74 11.46
CA PRO A 420 1.39 30.05 11.41
C PRO A 420 0.27 30.85 10.79
N LEU A 421 0.29 32.15 11.03
CA LEU A 421 -0.71 33.08 10.54
C LEU A 421 -0.67 33.10 9.02
N LEU A 422 0.51 33.04 8.41
CA LEU A 422 0.69 32.91 6.96
C LEU A 422 0.13 31.57 6.46
N LEU A 423 0.48 30.45 7.10
CA LEU A 423 -0.06 29.14 6.69
C LEU A 423 -1.59 29.12 6.76
N ARG A 424 -2.17 29.70 7.81
CA ARG A 424 -3.62 29.89 7.92
C ARG A 424 -4.18 30.70 6.77
N GLN A 425 -3.57 31.85 6.50
CA GLN A 425 -3.99 32.76 5.44
C GLN A 425 -3.97 32.08 4.07
N TRP A 426 -2.93 31.29 3.79
CA TRP A 426 -2.80 30.53 2.55
C TRP A 426 -3.89 29.45 2.43
N VAL A 427 -4.15 28.69 3.49
CA VAL A 427 -5.22 27.67 3.52
C VAL A 427 -6.60 28.31 3.36
N ASP A 428 -6.85 29.44 4.05
CA ASP A 428 -8.11 30.17 3.95
C ASP A 428 -8.30 30.75 2.54
N ALA A 429 -7.24 31.24 1.90
CA ALA A 429 -7.26 31.71 0.52
C ALA A 429 -7.60 30.58 -0.47
N ILE A 430 -6.98 29.40 -0.32
CA ILE A 430 -7.28 28.22 -1.16
C ILE A 430 -8.75 27.82 -1.03
N MET A 431 -9.26 27.73 0.21
CA MET A 431 -10.64 27.30 0.44
C MET A 431 -11.66 28.33 -0.02
N HIS A 432 -11.37 29.62 0.17
CA HIS A 432 -12.19 30.69 -0.37
C HIS A 432 -12.24 30.62 -1.89
N ALA A 433 -11.08 30.50 -2.56
CA ALA A 433 -11.03 30.36 -4.00
C ALA A 433 -11.81 29.15 -4.49
N LYS A 434 -11.70 27.98 -3.83
CA LYS A 434 -12.51 26.80 -4.18
C LYS A 434 -14.01 27.05 -4.10
N ALA A 435 -14.47 27.78 -3.07
CA ALA A 435 -15.87 28.15 -2.94
C ALA A 435 -16.31 29.09 -4.08
N VAL A 436 -15.50 30.08 -4.44
CA VAL A 436 -15.75 30.98 -5.58
C VAL A 436 -15.78 30.21 -6.90
N CYS A 437 -14.82 29.30 -7.14
CA CYS A 437 -14.80 28.44 -8.32
C CYS A 437 -16.09 27.60 -8.43
N LEU A 438 -16.50 26.98 -7.32
CA LEU A 438 -17.70 26.15 -7.29
C LEU A 438 -18.95 26.98 -7.61
N ASN A 439 -19.09 28.17 -7.00
CA ASN A 439 -20.20 29.07 -7.30
C ASN A 439 -20.19 29.50 -8.78
N ALA A 440 -19.01 29.85 -9.32
CA ALA A 440 -18.86 30.26 -10.71
C ALA A 440 -19.21 29.13 -11.71
N LEU A 441 -18.95 27.87 -11.36
CA LEU A 441 -19.34 26.70 -12.16
C LEU A 441 -20.84 26.42 -12.13
N LEU A 442 -21.55 26.83 -11.06
CA LEU A 442 -23.01 26.70 -10.94
C LEU A 442 -23.76 27.83 -11.66
N THR A 443 -23.07 28.93 -11.99
CA THR A 443 -23.63 30.05 -12.76
C THR A 443 -23.28 29.96 -14.24
N THR A 444 -24.17 30.46 -15.12
CA THR A 444 -23.82 30.60 -16.55
C THR A 444 -22.62 31.53 -16.69
N PRO A 445 -21.69 31.30 -17.63
CA PRO A 445 -20.46 32.09 -17.77
C PRO A 445 -20.67 33.61 -17.76
N SER A 446 -21.72 34.11 -18.43
CA SER A 446 -22.07 35.54 -18.50
C SER A 446 -22.60 36.15 -17.20
N MET A 447 -22.98 35.32 -16.21
CA MET A 447 -23.51 35.75 -14.91
C MET A 447 -22.49 35.56 -13.77
N ARG A 448 -21.27 35.11 -14.07
CA ARG A 448 -20.21 34.96 -13.07
C ARG A 448 -19.82 36.35 -12.54
N SER A 449 -19.66 36.48 -11.23
CA SER A 449 -19.19 37.72 -10.61
C SER A 449 -17.71 37.93 -10.92
N GLY A 450 -17.40 38.87 -11.82
CA GLY A 450 -16.02 39.25 -12.14
C GLY A 450 -15.28 39.80 -10.91
N GLU A 451 -15.96 40.56 -10.05
CA GLU A 451 -15.39 41.13 -8.83
C GLU A 451 -14.95 40.05 -7.82
N GLU A 452 -15.76 39.00 -7.62
CA GLU A 452 -15.41 37.90 -6.72
C GLU A 452 -14.22 37.09 -7.25
N LEU A 453 -14.16 36.85 -8.57
CA LEU A 453 -13.06 36.16 -9.22
C LEU A 453 -11.76 36.97 -9.12
N ASP A 454 -11.84 38.29 -9.33
CA ASP A 454 -10.71 39.20 -9.23
C ASP A 454 -10.16 39.27 -7.80
N ALA A 455 -11.04 39.40 -6.80
CA ALA A 455 -10.65 39.41 -5.40
C ALA A 455 -10.01 38.08 -4.95
N ALA A 456 -10.56 36.95 -5.39
CA ALA A 456 -9.98 35.63 -5.12
C ALA A 456 -8.61 35.47 -5.77
N LEU A 457 -8.46 35.93 -7.02
CA LEU A 457 -7.21 35.86 -7.77
C LEU A 457 -6.11 36.72 -7.15
N GLU A 458 -6.42 37.96 -6.77
CA GLU A 458 -5.47 38.87 -6.11
C GLU A 458 -4.98 38.26 -4.78
N ARG A 459 -5.90 37.77 -3.96
CA ARG A 459 -5.56 37.14 -2.69
C ARG A 459 -4.69 35.89 -2.87
N LEU A 460 -5.01 35.04 -3.84
CA LEU A 460 -4.19 33.87 -4.15
C LEU A 460 -2.81 34.25 -4.68
N ALA A 461 -2.69 35.28 -5.51
CA ALA A 461 -1.42 35.73 -6.08
C ALA A 461 -0.46 36.22 -4.98
N VAL A 462 -0.96 36.98 -4.00
CA VAL A 462 -0.18 37.40 -2.82
C VAL A 462 0.29 36.18 -2.01
N CYS A 463 -0.63 35.28 -1.66
CA CYS A 463 -0.30 34.06 -0.91
C CYS A 463 0.71 33.18 -1.67
N HIS A 464 0.58 33.08 -3.00
CA HIS A 464 1.50 32.33 -3.85
C HIS A 464 2.90 32.93 -3.84
N ALA A 465 3.03 34.25 -3.98
CA ALA A 465 4.33 34.93 -3.95
C ALA A 465 5.03 34.74 -2.59
N GLU A 466 4.30 34.85 -1.49
CA GLU A 466 4.80 34.59 -0.14
C GLU A 466 5.25 33.14 0.04
N ALA A 467 4.42 32.17 -0.38
CA ALA A 467 4.73 30.75 -0.30
C ALA A 467 5.94 30.38 -1.17
N LEU A 468 6.06 30.96 -2.37
CA LEU A 468 7.19 30.77 -3.27
C LEU A 468 8.48 31.34 -2.68
N HIS A 469 8.42 32.55 -2.11
CA HIS A 469 9.55 33.17 -1.41
C HIS A 469 10.02 32.32 -0.23
N ALA A 470 9.07 31.75 0.53
CA ALA A 470 9.34 30.82 1.62
C ALA A 470 9.75 29.40 1.15
N LYS A 471 9.77 29.13 -0.17
CA LYS A 471 9.98 27.80 -0.77
C LYS A 471 9.06 26.73 -0.17
N HIS A 472 7.82 27.12 0.16
CA HIS A 472 6.87 26.26 0.86
C HIS A 472 6.19 25.26 -0.09
N LEU A 473 5.81 24.08 0.43
CA LEU A 473 5.20 23.00 -0.35
C LEU A 473 3.83 23.34 -0.94
N LEU A 474 3.12 24.31 -0.35
CA LEU A 474 1.82 24.80 -0.86
C LEU A 474 1.95 25.78 -2.02
N ALA A 475 3.16 26.25 -2.36
CA ALA A 475 3.35 27.17 -3.49
C ALA A 475 2.80 26.55 -4.79
N ASP A 476 3.06 25.26 -5.02
CA ASP A 476 2.60 24.54 -6.21
C ASP A 476 1.05 24.48 -6.24
N GLN A 477 0.39 24.16 -5.13
CA GLN A 477 -1.08 24.15 -5.03
C GLN A 477 -1.69 25.56 -5.21
N LEU A 478 -1.08 26.59 -4.63
CA LEU A 478 -1.52 27.98 -4.80
C LEU A 478 -1.41 28.39 -6.27
N SER A 479 -0.33 28.02 -6.96
CA SER A 479 -0.17 28.27 -8.39
C SER A 479 -1.25 27.57 -9.23
N GLU A 480 -1.57 26.31 -8.93
CA GLU A 480 -2.66 25.57 -9.59
C GLU A 480 -4.02 26.28 -9.41
N MET A 481 -4.29 26.78 -8.19
CA MET A 481 -5.51 27.52 -7.88
C MET A 481 -5.55 28.89 -8.58
N VAL A 482 -4.43 29.63 -8.64
CA VAL A 482 -4.32 30.89 -9.41
C VAL A 482 -4.68 30.66 -10.87
N ALA A 483 -4.10 29.63 -11.49
CA ALA A 483 -4.37 29.29 -12.89
C ALA A 483 -5.85 28.95 -13.11
N SER A 484 -6.43 28.12 -12.22
CA SER A 484 -7.83 27.69 -12.30
C SER A 484 -8.81 28.88 -12.18
N VAL A 485 -8.60 29.76 -11.20
CA VAL A 485 -9.44 30.97 -11.01
C VAL A 485 -9.30 31.91 -12.20
N ASN A 486 -8.09 32.10 -12.72
CA ASN A 486 -7.84 32.96 -13.88
C ASN A 486 -8.52 32.42 -15.15
N GLU A 487 -8.53 31.11 -15.38
CA GLU A 487 -9.26 30.49 -16.50
C GLU A 487 -10.77 30.81 -16.43
N MET A 488 -11.41 30.62 -15.28
CA MET A 488 -12.84 30.95 -15.11
C MET A 488 -13.13 32.45 -15.26
N ARG A 489 -12.19 33.31 -14.85
CA ARG A 489 -12.26 34.77 -15.05
C ARG A 489 -12.22 35.13 -16.52
N VAL A 490 -11.27 34.59 -17.29
CA VAL A 490 -11.17 34.82 -18.73
C VAL A 490 -12.44 34.36 -19.46
N ASP A 491 -12.98 33.20 -19.08
CA ASP A 491 -14.26 32.71 -19.61
C ASP A 491 -15.43 33.65 -19.29
N ALA A 492 -15.49 34.20 -18.06
CA ALA A 492 -16.52 35.15 -17.67
C ALA A 492 -16.45 36.44 -18.51
N LEU A 493 -15.25 36.99 -18.71
CA LEU A 493 -15.04 38.20 -19.50
C LEU A 493 -15.38 38.02 -20.98
N THR A 494 -14.99 36.89 -21.57
CA THR A 494 -15.22 36.60 -23.00
C THR A 494 -16.68 36.24 -23.32
N SER A 495 -17.41 35.71 -22.35
CA SER A 495 -18.83 35.35 -22.49
C SER A 495 -19.79 36.49 -22.17
N ASN A 496 -19.33 37.57 -21.54
CA ASN A 496 -20.17 38.71 -21.20
C ASN A 496 -20.52 39.54 -22.46
N PRO A 497 -21.80 39.61 -22.88
CA PRO A 497 -22.22 40.33 -24.08
C PRO A 497 -21.95 41.85 -24.00
N TYR A 498 -21.92 42.43 -22.79
CA TYR A 498 -21.67 43.85 -22.60
C TYR A 498 -20.21 44.24 -22.91
N HIS A 499 -19.25 43.34 -22.71
CA HIS A 499 -17.85 43.57 -23.09
C HIS A 499 -17.60 43.47 -24.60
N LYS A 500 -18.45 42.75 -25.35
CA LYS A 500 -18.36 42.71 -26.81
C LYS A 500 -18.86 43.99 -27.48
N ALA A 501 -19.77 44.72 -26.83
CA ALA A 501 -20.37 45.95 -27.39
C ALA A 501 -19.44 47.18 -27.33
N SER A 502 -18.36 47.13 -26.53
CA SER A 502 -17.46 48.27 -26.34
C SER A 502 -16.21 48.25 -27.22
N PHE A 503 -16.03 47.29 -28.12
CA PHE A 503 -15.00 47.37 -29.16
C PHE A 503 -15.61 48.03 -30.41
N PRO A 504 -15.22 49.27 -30.75
CA PRO A 504 -15.69 49.91 -31.98
C PRO A 504 -15.22 49.06 -33.17
N ALA A 505 -16.14 48.64 -34.03
CA ALA A 505 -15.84 47.89 -35.25
C ALA A 505 -14.96 48.66 -36.25
N ASP A 506 -14.69 49.95 -35.99
CA ASP A 506 -13.98 50.84 -36.91
C ASP A 506 -12.44 50.77 -36.84
N SER A 507 -11.83 50.03 -35.91
CA SER A 507 -10.36 49.95 -35.81
C SER A 507 -9.72 48.71 -36.46
N GLN A 508 -10.50 47.81 -37.08
CA GLN A 508 -9.99 46.55 -37.65
C GLN A 508 -9.46 46.66 -39.09
N LYS A 509 -8.92 47.84 -39.48
CA LYS A 509 -8.34 48.09 -40.81
C LYS A 509 -6.83 48.35 -40.86
N GLY A 510 -6.09 48.17 -39.78
CA GLY A 510 -4.63 48.31 -39.80
C GLY A 510 -3.91 47.43 -38.79
N SER A 511 -2.82 46.81 -39.22
CA SER A 511 -1.79 46.16 -38.39
C SER A 511 -2.00 44.68 -38.01
N ASN A 512 -2.01 43.81 -39.03
CA ASN A 512 -1.45 42.47 -38.90
C ASN A 512 0.08 42.56 -38.83
N LYS A 513 0.65 42.56 -37.62
CA LYS A 513 2.02 42.09 -37.32
C LYS A 513 2.21 42.05 -35.80
N PHE A 514 2.00 40.88 -35.21
CA PHE A 514 2.57 40.55 -33.92
C PHE A 514 3.24 39.19 -34.03
N ASP A 515 4.56 39.21 -33.88
CA ASP A 515 5.45 38.07 -33.95
C ASP A 515 5.18 37.11 -32.78
N ALA A 516 5.03 35.84 -33.11
CA ALA A 516 5.03 34.74 -32.16
C ALA A 516 6.47 34.51 -31.68
N GLY A 517 6.77 34.90 -30.45
CA GLY A 517 8.05 34.65 -29.83
C GLY A 517 7.93 34.49 -28.32
N VAL A 518 8.18 33.25 -27.88
CA VAL A 518 8.48 32.82 -26.50
C VAL A 518 7.27 32.57 -25.57
N TRP A 519 6.86 31.31 -25.52
CA TRP A 519 6.51 30.57 -24.29
C TRP A 519 7.16 29.20 -24.34
#